data_AF-A0A453J0M9-F1
#
_entry.id   AF-A0A453J0M9-F1
#
_cell.length_a   1.000
_cell.length_b   1.000
_cell.length_c   1.000
_cell.angle_alpha   90.00
_cell.angle_beta   90.00
_cell.angle_gamma   90.00
#
_symmetry.space_group_name_H-M   'P 1'
#
loop_
_entity.id
_entity.type
_entity.pdbx_description
1 polymer ?
#
loop_
_entity_poly.entity_id
_entity_poly.type
_entity_poly.pdbx_seq_one_letter_code
_entity_poly.pdbx_strand_id
1 'polypeptide(L)'
;MKHGLRNEENLRIMFEDITSDGSDHWNPTSGIPPTSTALISSAINLEQIEDVDLLEDTQETPSPVTPKVNKRLGKIICDTNKKPKTAQVMQEQITVIGDICKESHSTFQSFFKHDDTTSIASVMKEAITCGAIEGSDEHFIATELFIKREQREMFLSMSAETRLGWLKRKFSIKYGN
;
A
#
# COMPACT_ATOMS: atom_id res chain seq x y z
N MET A 1 41.96 -38.03 -14.67
CA MET A 1 40.59 -38.58 -14.46
C MET A 1 39.80 -37.52 -13.70
N LYS A 2 38.70 -37.01 -14.27
CA LYS A 2 37.84 -36.04 -13.57
C LYS A 2 37.10 -36.78 -12.47
N HIS A 3 37.30 -36.38 -11.23
CA HIS A 3 36.51 -36.88 -10.10
C HIS A 3 35.05 -36.49 -10.36
N GLY A 4 34.11 -37.42 -10.21
CA GLY A 4 32.67 -37.16 -10.33
C GLY A 4 32.22 -36.07 -9.35
N LEU A 5 31.00 -35.57 -9.52
CA LEU A 5 30.46 -34.58 -8.58
C LEU A 5 30.46 -35.25 -7.20
N ARG A 6 31.09 -34.60 -6.21
CA ARG A 6 30.94 -35.07 -4.83
C ARG A 6 29.49 -34.83 -4.42
N ASN A 7 28.91 -35.77 -3.68
CA ASN A 7 27.54 -35.69 -3.15
C ASN A 7 26.42 -35.86 -4.20
N GLU A 8 26.68 -36.60 -5.30
CA GLU A 8 25.66 -36.90 -6.33
C GLU A 8 24.36 -37.48 -5.75
N GLU A 9 24.44 -38.36 -4.74
CA GLU A 9 23.26 -38.93 -4.10
C GLU A 9 22.46 -37.90 -3.30
N ASN A 10 23.15 -37.03 -2.54
CA ASN A 10 22.48 -35.97 -1.78
C ASN A 10 21.80 -34.96 -2.72
N LEU A 11 22.46 -34.62 -3.83
CA LEU A 11 21.88 -33.75 -4.85
C LEU A 11 20.68 -34.42 -5.52
N ARG A 12 20.76 -35.72 -5.83
CA ARG A 12 19.63 -36.48 -6.37
C ARG A 12 18.42 -36.41 -5.44
N ILE A 13 18.61 -36.68 -4.14
CA ILE A 13 17.53 -36.66 -3.14
C ILE A 13 16.94 -35.25 -3.00
N MET A 14 17.77 -34.19 -2.93
CA MET A 14 17.29 -32.81 -2.78
C MET A 14 16.49 -32.30 -3.99
N PHE A 15 16.75 -32.83 -5.18
CA PHE A 15 16.12 -32.39 -6.44
C PHE A 15 15.16 -33.43 -7.05
N GLU A 16 14.91 -34.57 -6.40
CA GLU A 16 14.04 -35.64 -6.92
C GLU A 16 12.62 -35.13 -7.21
N ASP A 17 12.09 -34.29 -6.33
CA ASP A 17 10.75 -33.71 -6.43
C ASP A 17 10.72 -32.36 -7.19
N ILE A 18 11.87 -31.82 -7.58
CA ILE A 18 11.98 -30.52 -8.27
C ILE A 18 12.07 -30.77 -9.78
N THR A 19 10.93 -30.90 -10.43
CA THR A 19 10.84 -30.96 -11.90
C THR A 19 10.32 -29.65 -12.47
N SER A 20 11.04 -29.08 -13.44
CA SER A 20 10.58 -27.92 -14.20
C SER A 20 10.13 -28.36 -15.59
N ASP A 21 8.86 -28.73 -15.75
CA ASP A 21 8.25 -29.10 -17.03
C ASP A 21 7.69 -27.89 -17.82
N GLY A 22 7.78 -26.70 -17.23
CA GLY A 22 7.29 -25.45 -17.81
C GLY A 22 5.78 -25.23 -17.67
N SER A 23 5.03 -26.13 -17.01
CA SER A 23 3.59 -25.95 -16.78
C SER A 23 3.27 -24.87 -15.77
N ASP A 24 4.18 -24.64 -14.82
CA ASP A 24 4.02 -23.64 -13.76
C ASP A 24 4.47 -22.23 -14.19
N HIS A 25 4.93 -22.08 -15.43
CA HIS A 25 5.38 -20.79 -15.93
C HIS A 25 4.18 -19.95 -16.36
N TRP A 26 3.87 -18.94 -15.55
CA TRP A 26 2.84 -17.99 -15.91
C TRP A 26 3.27 -17.14 -17.11
N ASN A 27 2.39 -17.02 -18.12
CA ASN A 27 2.57 -16.10 -19.25
C ASN A 27 1.45 -15.05 -19.25
N PRO A 28 1.79 -13.73 -19.31
CA PRO A 28 0.82 -12.64 -19.38
C PRO A 28 -0.22 -12.75 -20.52
N THR A 29 0.10 -13.44 -21.61
CA THR A 29 -0.83 -13.63 -22.75
C THR A 29 -1.77 -14.83 -22.58
N SER A 30 -1.56 -15.70 -21.59
CA SER A 30 -2.40 -16.88 -21.35
C SER A 30 -3.73 -16.56 -20.65
N GLY A 31 -3.92 -15.32 -20.17
CA GLY A 31 -5.19 -14.83 -19.60
C GLY A 31 -5.61 -15.41 -18.24
N ILE A 32 -4.93 -16.46 -17.74
CA ILE A 32 -5.18 -17.08 -16.44
C ILE A 32 -4.16 -16.53 -15.46
N PRO A 33 -4.47 -15.65 -14.48
CA PRO A 33 -3.49 -15.08 -13.55
C PRO A 33 -2.77 -16.17 -12.72
N PRO A 34 -1.54 -15.94 -12.23
CA PRO A 34 -0.86 -16.93 -11.39
C PRO A 34 -1.66 -17.13 -10.10
N THR A 35 -1.64 -18.35 -9.59
CA THR A 35 -2.32 -18.71 -8.33
C THR A 35 -1.86 -17.77 -7.22
N SER A 36 -2.82 -17.06 -6.60
CA SER A 36 -2.56 -16.08 -5.56
C SER A 36 -1.86 -16.71 -4.35
N THR A 37 -0.90 -15.98 -3.77
CA THR A 37 -0.05 -16.34 -2.62
C THR A 37 -0.84 -16.78 -1.37
N ALA A 38 -2.16 -16.56 -1.33
CA ALA A 38 -3.03 -16.95 -0.24
C ALA A 38 -3.07 -18.48 0.03
N LEU A 39 -2.79 -19.33 -0.97
CA LEU A 39 -2.73 -20.78 -0.78
C LEU A 39 -1.38 -21.28 -0.24
N ILE A 40 -0.30 -20.51 -0.45
CA ILE A 40 1.06 -20.86 0.01
C ILE A 40 1.17 -20.75 1.54
N SER A 41 0.32 -19.93 2.16
CA SER A 41 0.30 -19.72 3.63
C SER A 41 -0.03 -21.00 4.42
N SER A 42 -0.61 -22.02 3.79
CA SER A 42 -0.91 -23.30 4.45
C SER A 42 0.27 -24.27 4.52
N ALA A 43 1.33 -24.03 3.74
CA ALA A 43 2.46 -24.94 3.59
C ALA A 43 3.76 -24.45 4.27
N ILE A 44 3.82 -23.18 4.69
CA ILE A 44 4.99 -22.60 5.34
C ILE A 44 4.63 -22.29 6.78
N ASN A 45 5.21 -23.04 7.72
CA ASN A 45 5.03 -22.80 9.15
C ASN A 45 5.93 -21.62 9.55
N LEU A 46 5.38 -20.40 9.52
CA LEU A 46 6.12 -19.15 9.76
C LEU A 46 6.62 -18.97 11.21
N GLU A 47 6.32 -19.89 12.13
CA GLU A 47 6.67 -19.76 13.56
C GLU A 47 8.14 -20.06 13.90
N GLN A 48 9.01 -20.40 12.93
CA GLN A 48 10.38 -20.89 13.20
C GLN A 48 11.53 -20.05 12.61
N ILE A 49 11.32 -18.77 12.31
CA ILE A 49 12.43 -17.89 11.87
C ILE A 49 12.97 -17.15 13.10
N GLU A 50 14.06 -17.66 13.67
CA GLU A 50 14.87 -16.96 14.67
C GLU A 50 15.67 -15.83 14.00
N ASP A 51 15.69 -14.66 14.65
CA ASP A 51 16.46 -13.47 14.27
C ASP A 51 17.96 -13.79 14.18
N VAL A 52 18.56 -13.49 13.03
CA VAL A 52 20.03 -13.47 12.89
C VAL A 52 20.46 -12.09 12.42
N ASP A 53 20.86 -11.27 13.39
CA ASP A 53 21.63 -10.03 13.17
C ASP A 53 22.89 -10.36 12.36
N LEU A 54 23.04 -9.76 11.18
CA LEU A 54 24.32 -9.78 10.45
C LEU A 54 24.81 -8.37 10.12
N LEU A 55 26.03 -8.15 10.59
CA LEU A 55 26.78 -6.93 10.74
C LEU A 55 27.39 -6.43 9.41
N GLU A 56 27.72 -5.13 9.45
CA GLU A 56 28.46 -4.27 8.52
C GLU A 56 29.90 -4.73 8.17
N ASP A 57 30.31 -4.64 6.90
CA ASP A 57 31.66 -4.23 6.38
C ASP A 57 31.68 -4.38 4.83
N THR A 58 31.81 -3.33 4.00
CA THR A 58 33.00 -2.55 3.58
C THR A 58 33.57 -2.94 2.20
N GLN A 59 33.57 -1.92 1.33
CA GLN A 59 34.41 -1.60 0.16
C GLN A 59 35.10 -2.71 -0.70
N GLU A 60 35.02 -2.58 -2.03
CA GLU A 60 36.09 -2.03 -2.89
C GLU A 60 35.83 -2.32 -4.40
N THR A 61 36.11 -1.31 -5.23
CA THR A 61 36.37 -1.41 -6.69
C THR A 61 37.91 -1.28 -6.88
N PRO A 62 38.61 -1.49 -8.04
CA PRO A 62 38.15 -1.39 -9.44
C PRO A 62 38.95 -2.20 -10.54
N SER A 63 38.64 -1.91 -11.82
CA SER A 63 39.56 -1.84 -13.01
C SER A 63 39.62 -3.06 -14.00
N PRO A 64 40.24 -2.94 -15.21
CA PRO A 64 39.60 -2.45 -16.46
C PRO A 64 39.99 -3.26 -17.73
N VAL A 65 39.19 -3.29 -18.81
CA VAL A 65 39.71 -3.79 -20.12
C VAL A 65 39.12 -3.04 -21.31
N THR A 66 40.01 -2.44 -22.12
CA THR A 66 39.73 -1.90 -23.46
C THR A 66 39.97 -2.96 -24.52
N PRO A 67 39.31 -2.87 -25.69
CA PRO A 67 40.11 -2.69 -26.91
C PRO A 67 39.48 -1.73 -27.93
N LYS A 68 40.38 -0.96 -28.57
CA LYS A 68 40.10 -0.14 -29.76
C LYS A 68 40.14 -1.00 -31.03
N VAL A 69 39.15 -0.90 -31.92
CA VAL A 69 39.33 -1.05 -33.37
C VAL A 69 38.42 -0.07 -34.11
N ASN A 70 39.06 0.82 -34.88
CA ASN A 70 38.44 1.80 -35.76
C ASN A 70 37.77 1.13 -36.97
N LYS A 71 36.59 1.59 -37.40
CA LYS A 71 36.28 1.84 -38.82
C LYS A 71 34.91 2.50 -39.04
N ARG A 72 34.97 3.60 -39.80
CA ARG A 72 33.93 4.30 -40.59
C ARG A 72 33.13 5.39 -39.88
N LEU A 73 33.67 6.59 -40.09
CA LEU A 73 33.05 7.91 -40.15
C LEU A 73 31.61 7.86 -40.71
N GLY A 74 30.63 7.67 -39.84
CA GLY A 74 29.25 8.05 -40.07
C GLY A 74 29.13 9.53 -39.75
N LYS A 75 29.12 10.37 -40.79
CA LYS A 75 28.84 11.80 -40.70
C LYS A 75 27.43 12.00 -40.09
N ILE A 76 27.34 12.18 -38.77
CA ILE A 76 26.14 12.73 -38.14
C ILE A 76 26.26 14.24 -38.29
N ILE A 77 25.72 14.78 -39.38
CA ILE A 77 25.34 16.19 -39.41
C ILE A 77 23.86 16.23 -39.04
N CYS A 78 23.61 16.85 -37.89
CA CYS A 78 22.31 17.29 -37.37
C CYS A 78 21.43 17.86 -38.47
N ASP A 79 20.12 17.65 -38.39
CA ASP A 79 19.21 18.80 -38.46
C ASP A 79 17.75 18.48 -38.10
N THR A 80 17.18 19.46 -37.41
CA THR A 80 15.78 19.69 -37.06
C THR A 80 15.27 19.09 -35.74
N ASN A 81 15.10 20.02 -34.81
CA ASN A 81 14.23 20.02 -33.63
C ASN A 81 12.80 19.51 -33.94
N LYS A 82 12.64 18.21 -34.12
CA LYS A 82 11.33 17.56 -34.08
C LYS A 82 11.46 16.41 -33.09
N LYS A 83 10.93 16.62 -31.88
CA LYS A 83 10.81 15.55 -30.88
C LYS A 83 10.25 14.31 -31.61
N PRO A 84 10.89 13.13 -31.52
CA PRO A 84 10.33 11.90 -32.06
C PRO A 84 8.91 11.75 -31.53
N LYS A 85 7.95 11.37 -32.38
CA LYS A 85 6.54 11.27 -31.99
C LYS A 85 6.35 10.37 -30.75
N THR A 86 7.22 9.37 -30.58
CA THR A 86 7.35 8.53 -29.37
C THR A 86 7.72 9.32 -28.11
N ALA A 87 8.64 10.28 -28.18
CA ALA A 87 9.04 11.10 -27.02
C ALA A 87 7.91 12.03 -26.55
N GLN A 88 7.09 12.53 -27.47
CA GLN A 88 5.86 13.27 -27.13
C GLN A 88 4.85 12.37 -26.43
N VAL A 89 4.57 11.19 -27.00
CA VAL A 89 3.66 10.21 -26.39
C VAL A 89 4.15 9.77 -25.00
N MET A 90 5.44 9.54 -24.82
CA MET A 90 6.02 9.22 -23.50
C MET A 90 5.83 10.37 -22.51
N GLN A 91 6.05 11.62 -22.93
CA GLN A 91 5.84 12.79 -22.07
C GLN A 91 4.37 12.94 -21.66
N GLU A 92 3.43 12.70 -22.58
CA GLU A 92 1.99 12.70 -22.30
C GLU A 92 1.61 11.61 -21.30
N GLN A 93 2.10 10.38 -21.48
CA GLN A 93 1.82 9.27 -20.55
C GLN A 93 2.41 9.52 -19.16
N ILE A 94 3.63 10.07 -19.06
CA ILE A 94 4.23 10.45 -17.76
C ILE A 94 3.38 11.52 -17.07
N THR A 95 2.84 12.47 -17.83
CA THR A 95 1.95 13.52 -17.29
C THR A 95 0.67 12.90 -16.73
N VAL A 96 0.02 12.00 -17.49
CA VAL A 96 -1.18 11.28 -17.04
C VAL A 96 -0.91 10.48 -15.76
N ILE A 97 0.23 9.78 -15.68
CA ILE A 97 0.64 9.07 -14.47
C ILE A 97 0.80 10.05 -13.30
N GLY A 98 1.44 11.20 -13.53
CA GLY A 98 1.58 12.25 -12.52
C GLY A 98 0.24 12.76 -11.99
N ASP A 99 -0.73 12.98 -12.88
CA ASP A 99 -2.07 13.42 -12.53
C ASP A 99 -2.82 12.36 -11.72
N ILE A 100 -2.77 11.08 -12.15
CA ILE A 100 -3.36 9.94 -11.42
C ILE A 100 -2.74 9.82 -10.03
N CYS A 101 -1.42 9.93 -9.91
CA CYS A 101 -0.72 9.88 -8.64
C CYS A 101 -1.16 11.02 -7.71
N LYS A 102 -1.33 12.24 -8.23
CA LYS A 102 -1.78 13.40 -7.46
C LYS A 102 -3.22 13.23 -6.98
N GLU A 103 -4.11 12.75 -7.84
CA GLU A 103 -5.51 12.48 -7.49
C GLU A 103 -5.62 11.34 -6.47
N SER A 104 -4.87 10.25 -6.67
CA SER A 104 -4.80 9.12 -5.74
C SER A 104 -4.27 9.55 -4.37
N HIS A 105 -3.20 10.35 -4.33
CA HIS A 105 -2.67 10.90 -3.08
C HIS A 105 -3.66 11.80 -2.37
N SER A 106 -4.40 12.64 -3.11
CA SER A 106 -5.43 13.53 -2.55
C SER A 106 -6.59 12.73 -1.95
N THR A 107 -7.04 11.68 -2.64
CA THR A 107 -8.09 10.76 -2.17
C THR A 107 -7.64 9.99 -0.93
N PHE A 108 -6.39 9.52 -0.91
CA PHE A 108 -5.83 8.83 0.24
C PHE A 108 -5.74 9.78 1.45
N GLN A 109 -5.23 11.00 1.27
CA GLN A 109 -5.21 12.01 2.34
C GLN A 109 -6.60 12.37 2.86
N SER A 110 -7.59 12.55 1.98
CA SER A 110 -8.94 12.92 2.41
C SER A 110 -9.60 11.82 3.25
N PHE A 111 -9.29 10.56 2.98
CA PHE A 111 -9.74 9.42 3.78
C PHE A 111 -9.25 9.50 5.24
N PHE A 112 -7.98 9.86 5.46
CA PHE A 112 -7.45 10.07 6.82
C PHE A 112 -7.96 11.36 7.48
N LYS A 113 -8.16 12.44 6.71
CA LYS A 113 -8.75 13.68 7.25
C LYS A 113 -10.18 13.49 7.74
N HIS A 114 -10.93 12.60 7.09
CA HIS A 114 -12.23 12.16 7.61
C HIS A 114 -12.07 11.49 8.99
N ASP A 115 -11.04 10.67 9.19
CA ASP A 115 -10.85 10.00 10.49
C ASP A 115 -10.52 10.99 11.62
N ASP A 116 -9.73 12.03 11.36
CA ASP A 116 -9.42 13.09 12.33
C ASP A 116 -10.66 13.91 12.73
N THR A 117 -11.46 14.33 11.75
CA THR A 117 -12.71 15.08 11.99
C THR A 117 -13.75 14.23 12.71
N THR A 118 -13.72 12.91 12.47
CA THR A 118 -14.57 11.92 13.11
C THR A 118 -13.92 11.33 14.36
N SER A 119 -12.80 11.86 14.86
CA SER A 119 -12.18 11.36 16.08
C SER A 119 -13.06 11.63 17.31
N ILE A 120 -12.95 10.82 18.36
CA ILE A 120 -13.74 11.01 19.60
C ILE A 120 -13.53 12.43 20.15
N ALA A 121 -12.28 12.90 20.20
CA ALA A 121 -11.95 14.23 20.70
C ALA A 121 -12.59 15.36 19.87
N SER A 122 -12.59 15.22 18.53
CA SER A 122 -13.23 16.20 17.63
C SER A 122 -14.74 16.23 17.84
N VAL A 123 -15.38 15.05 17.86
CA VAL A 123 -16.85 14.97 17.96
C VAL A 123 -17.36 15.35 19.36
N MET A 124 -16.60 15.09 20.42
CA MET A 124 -16.94 15.57 21.77
C MET A 124 -16.92 17.11 21.84
N LYS A 125 -15.92 17.76 21.22
CA LYS A 125 -15.89 19.23 21.11
C LYS A 125 -17.11 19.75 20.36
N GLU A 126 -17.49 19.08 19.27
CA GLU A 126 -18.67 19.46 18.49
C GLU A 126 -19.97 19.32 19.30
N ALA A 127 -20.09 18.28 20.13
CA ALA A 127 -21.23 18.13 21.03
C ALA A 127 -21.34 19.27 22.04
N ILE A 128 -20.21 19.71 22.61
CA ILE A 128 -20.17 20.88 23.51
C ILE A 128 -20.58 22.14 22.75
N THR A 129 -20.05 22.36 21.53
CA THR A 129 -20.44 23.49 20.66
C THR A 129 -21.95 23.49 20.36
N CYS A 130 -22.57 22.31 20.23
CA CYS A 130 -24.01 22.16 20.04
C CYS A 130 -24.84 22.33 21.33
N GLY A 131 -24.20 22.52 22.49
CA GLY A 131 -24.86 22.78 23.78
C GLY A 131 -24.92 21.60 24.75
N ALA A 132 -24.20 20.50 24.48
CA ALA A 132 -24.04 19.39 25.44
C ALA A 132 -22.95 19.77 26.47
N ILE A 133 -23.32 20.58 27.46
CA ILE A 133 -22.42 21.11 28.48
C ILE A 133 -21.81 19.97 29.30
N GLU A 134 -20.52 20.04 29.62
CA GLU A 134 -19.85 19.04 30.47
C GLU A 134 -20.61 18.79 31.78
N GLY A 135 -20.91 17.53 32.06
CA GLY A 135 -21.70 17.10 33.22
C GLY A 135 -23.22 17.05 32.99
N SER A 136 -23.73 17.49 31.82
CA SER A 136 -25.13 17.29 31.45
C SER A 136 -25.40 15.85 31.00
N ASP A 137 -26.68 15.46 31.00
CA ASP A 137 -27.15 14.17 30.49
C ASP A 137 -26.75 13.96 29.01
N GLU A 138 -26.81 15.03 28.21
CA GLU A 138 -26.42 15.02 26.79
C GLU A 138 -24.91 14.82 26.60
N HIS A 139 -24.09 15.46 27.44
CA HIS A 139 -22.65 15.23 27.42
C HIS A 139 -22.32 13.81 27.87
N PHE A 140 -22.98 13.32 28.92
CA PHE A 140 -22.78 11.96 29.40
C PHE A 140 -23.14 10.91 28.33
N ILE A 141 -24.33 10.99 27.72
CA ILE A 141 -24.70 10.04 26.66
C ILE A 141 -23.78 10.16 25.43
N ALA A 142 -23.25 11.35 25.13
CA ALA A 142 -22.27 11.54 24.05
C ALA A 142 -20.98 10.74 24.32
N THR A 143 -20.47 10.73 25.56
CA THR A 143 -19.27 9.95 25.91
C THR A 143 -19.47 8.44 25.71
N GLU A 144 -20.70 7.94 25.92
CA GLU A 144 -21.03 6.54 25.68
C GLU A 144 -21.26 6.21 24.19
N LEU A 145 -21.94 7.11 23.45
CA LEU A 145 -22.26 6.89 22.04
C LEU A 145 -21.01 6.97 21.16
N PHE A 146 -20.15 7.95 21.38
CA PHE A 146 -19.05 8.26 20.47
C PHE A 146 -17.87 7.30 20.56
N ILE A 147 -17.89 6.32 21.44
CA ILE A 147 -16.98 5.18 21.36
C ILE A 147 -17.14 4.46 20.00
N LYS A 148 -18.37 4.41 19.46
CA LYS A 148 -18.69 3.78 18.18
C LYS A 148 -18.57 4.77 17.02
N ARG A 149 -17.80 4.40 15.97
CA ARG A 149 -17.57 5.26 14.80
C ARG A 149 -18.86 5.62 14.08
N GLU A 150 -19.77 4.67 13.93
CA GLU A 150 -21.03 4.86 13.20
C GLU A 150 -21.93 5.89 13.90
N GLN A 151 -21.88 5.97 15.23
CA GLN A 151 -22.62 6.99 15.99
C GLN A 151 -22.01 8.38 15.79
N ARG A 152 -20.68 8.48 15.72
CA ARG A 152 -19.98 9.74 15.42
C ARG A 152 -20.31 10.24 14.02
N GLU A 153 -20.27 9.37 13.02
CA GLU A 153 -20.62 9.69 11.63
C GLU A 153 -22.09 10.12 11.52
N MET A 154 -23.00 9.38 12.15
CA MET A 154 -24.42 9.75 12.22
C MET A 154 -24.60 11.14 12.84
N PHE A 155 -23.93 11.43 13.96
CA PHE A 155 -23.99 12.72 14.64
C PHE A 155 -23.45 13.87 13.77
N LEU A 156 -22.37 13.64 13.04
CA LEU A 156 -21.81 14.67 12.14
C LEU A 156 -22.66 14.88 10.88
N SER A 157 -23.38 13.86 10.41
CA SER A 157 -24.24 13.96 9.23
C SER A 157 -25.47 14.85 9.41
N MET A 158 -25.92 15.06 10.65
CA MET A 158 -27.06 15.91 10.99
C MET A 158 -26.66 17.38 11.20
N SER A 159 -27.61 18.30 11.05
CA SER A 159 -27.39 19.73 11.25
C SER A 159 -27.09 20.05 12.71
N ALA A 160 -26.25 21.06 12.94
CA ALA A 160 -25.80 21.46 14.29
C ALA A 160 -26.97 21.71 15.26
N GLU A 161 -28.05 22.33 14.79
CA GLU A 161 -29.25 22.65 15.58
C GLU A 161 -29.99 21.41 16.09
N THR A 162 -29.90 20.27 15.38
CA THR A 162 -30.64 19.05 15.72
C THR A 162 -29.86 18.08 16.60
N ARG A 163 -28.53 18.24 16.67
CA ARG A 163 -27.61 17.37 17.40
C ARG A 163 -27.92 17.29 18.89
N LEU A 164 -28.18 18.42 19.54
CA LEU A 164 -28.51 18.43 20.96
C LEU A 164 -29.83 17.71 21.26
N GLY A 165 -30.87 17.95 20.45
CA GLY A 165 -32.16 17.27 20.59
C GLY A 165 -32.08 15.77 20.29
N TRP A 166 -31.13 15.35 19.46
CA TRP A 166 -30.83 13.93 19.25
C TRP A 166 -30.17 13.30 20.48
N LEU A 167 -29.17 13.95 21.09
CA LEU A 167 -28.54 13.48 22.33
C LEU A 167 -29.57 13.36 23.47
N LYS A 168 -30.43 14.38 23.65
CA LYS A 168 -31.55 14.33 24.61
C LYS A 168 -32.42 13.08 24.43
N ARG A 169 -32.86 12.83 23.20
CA ARG A 169 -33.68 11.64 22.88
C ARG A 169 -32.93 10.34 23.15
N LYS A 170 -31.63 10.27 22.82
CA LYS A 170 -30.80 9.10 23.10
C LYS A 170 -30.68 8.83 24.60
N PHE A 171 -30.48 9.88 25.40
CA PHE A 171 -30.46 9.76 26.86
C PHE A 171 -31.82 9.27 27.38
N SER A 172 -32.92 9.90 26.96
CA SER A 172 -34.27 9.49 27.36
C SER A 172 -34.61 8.05 26.94
N ILE A 173 -34.16 7.57 25.78
CA ILE A 173 -34.38 6.17 25.38
C ILE A 173 -33.60 5.19 26.27
N LYS A 174 -32.40 5.57 26.73
CA LYS A 174 -31.53 4.69 27.51
C LYS A 174 -31.84 4.71 29.01
N TYR A 175 -32.22 5.88 29.53
CA TYR A 175 -32.36 6.14 30.96
C TYR A 175 -33.73 6.70 31.35
N GLY A 176 -34.57 7.07 30.38
CA GLY A 176 -35.96 7.41 30.63
C GLY A 176 -36.78 6.13 30.79
N ASN A 177 -37.51 6.04 31.90
CA ASN A 177 -38.47 4.97 32.16
C ASN A 177 -39.70 5.09 31.25
#